data_AF-A0A7W4B5E8-F1
#
_entry.id   AF-A0A7W4B5E8-F1
#
_cell.length_a   1.000
_cell.length_b   1.000
_cell.length_c   1.000
_cell.angle_alpha   90.00
_cell.angle_beta   90.00
_cell.angle_gamma   90.00
#
_symmetry.space_group_name_H-M   'P 1'
#
loop_
_entity.id
_entity.type
_entity.pdbx_description
1 polymer ?
#
loop_
_entity_poly.entity_id
_entity_poly.type
_entity_poly.pdbx_seq_one_letter_code
_entity_poly.pdbx_strand_id
1 'polypeptide(L)'
;MNTMMLNNLNPQTQFISLYKTLLFAANTALVVSLVLIAVSVLISYPYAEHFSIFVQVSAHISTIVIAATLKVSYVLRCVAQHGLGQEVR
;
A
#
# COMPACT_ATOMS: atom_id res chain seq x y z
N MET A 1 -25.99 10.14 0.29
CA MET A 1 -25.59 10.48 1.68
C MET A 1 -25.01 11.88 1.65
N ASN A 2 -25.67 12.85 2.29
CA ASN A 2 -25.56 14.30 1.99
C ASN A 2 -24.18 14.92 2.28
N THR A 3 -23.64 15.62 1.29
CA THR A 3 -22.47 16.53 1.37
C THR A 3 -22.65 17.68 2.38
N MET A 4 -23.89 17.95 2.82
CA MET A 4 -24.20 18.97 3.84
C MET A 4 -23.88 18.57 5.30
N MET A 5 -23.59 17.31 5.61
CA MET A 5 -23.19 16.90 6.98
C MET A 5 -21.68 17.02 7.25
N LEU A 6 -20.86 17.18 6.21
CA LEU A 6 -19.40 17.29 6.35
C LEU A 6 -18.93 18.67 6.83
N ASN A 7 -19.76 19.71 6.71
CA ASN A 7 -19.36 21.10 6.95
C ASN A 7 -19.48 21.54 8.43
N ASN A 8 -19.87 20.65 9.34
CA ASN A 8 -19.99 20.92 10.79
C ASN A 8 -19.29 19.84 11.64
N LEU A 9 -18.25 19.21 11.10
CA LEU A 9 -17.43 18.30 11.87
C LEU A 9 -16.29 19.09 12.51
N ASN A 10 -16.16 18.96 13.84
CA ASN A 10 -14.98 19.40 14.59
C ASN A 10 -13.71 19.00 13.82
N PRO A 11 -12.72 19.89 13.64
CA PRO A 11 -11.45 19.59 12.99
C PRO A 11 -10.82 18.27 13.47
N GLN A 12 -10.92 17.94 14.76
CA GLN A 12 -10.42 16.69 15.33
C GLN A 12 -11.07 15.44 14.71
N THR A 13 -12.39 15.47 14.47
CA THR A 13 -13.14 14.35 13.87
C THR A 13 -12.75 14.13 12.41
N GLN A 14 -12.45 15.22 11.68
CA GLN A 14 -11.93 15.16 10.31
C GLN A 14 -10.58 14.42 10.28
N PHE A 15 -9.63 14.81 11.15
CA PHE A 15 -8.31 14.16 11.22
C PHE A 15 -8.40 12.66 11.52
N ILE A 16 -9.24 12.25 12.48
CA ILE A 16 -9.45 10.82 12.81
C ILE A 16 -9.96 10.05 11.59
N SER A 17 -10.89 10.60 10.82
CA SER A 17 -11.43 9.95 9.62
C SER A 17 -10.39 9.86 8.48
N LEU A 18 -9.52 10.86 8.34
CA LEU A 18 -8.42 10.85 7.39
C LEU A 18 -7.39 9.77 7.76
N TYR A 19 -6.96 9.69 9.02
CA TYR A 19 -6.03 8.66 9.47
C TYR A 19 -6.59 7.24 9.28
N LYS A 20 -7.89 7.02 9.50
CA LYS A 20 -8.53 5.73 9.21
C LYS A 20 -8.48 5.37 7.73
N THR A 21 -8.79 6.33 6.86
CA THR A 21 -8.70 6.15 5.40
C THR A 21 -7.25 5.88 4.97
N LEU A 22 -6.30 6.63 5.54
CA LEU A 22 -4.88 6.47 5.28
C LEU A 22 -4.37 5.10 5.73
N LEU A 23 -4.82 4.63 6.90
CA LEU A 23 -4.49 3.31 7.44
C LEU A 23 -5.02 2.19 6.54
N PHE A 24 -6.28 2.32 6.07
CA PHE A 24 -6.88 1.36 5.15
C PHE A 24 -6.15 1.34 3.80
N ALA A 25 -5.82 2.50 3.25
CA ALA A 25 -5.05 2.63 2.01
C ALA A 25 -3.64 2.03 2.16
N ALA A 26 -2.95 2.34 3.26
CA ALA A 26 -1.62 1.82 3.55
C ALA A 26 -1.61 0.29 3.71
N ASN A 27 -2.60 -0.26 4.41
CA ASN A 27 -2.74 -1.71 4.57
C ASN A 27 -3.06 -2.41 3.24
N THR A 28 -3.94 -1.82 2.44
CA THR A 28 -4.26 -2.34 1.10
C THR A 28 -3.03 -2.31 0.20
N ALA A 29 -2.28 -1.21 0.21
CA ALA A 29 -1.04 -1.08 -0.57
C ALA A 29 0.02 -2.09 -0.12
N LEU A 30 0.17 -2.36 1.18
CA LEU A 30 1.05 -3.41 1.69
C LEU A 30 0.69 -4.79 1.14
N VAL A 31 -0.59 -5.18 1.19
CA VAL A 31 -1.06 -6.47 0.68
C VAL A 31 -0.85 -6.56 -0.83
N VAL A 32 -1.23 -5.53 -1.58
CA VAL A 32 -1.07 -5.47 -3.04
C VAL A 32 0.39 -5.61 -3.43
N SER A 33 1.29 -4.87 -2.79
CA SER A 33 2.70 -4.95 -3.12
C SER A 33 3.33 -6.30 -2.73
N LEU A 34 2.86 -6.95 -1.66
CA LEU A 34 3.29 -8.31 -1.31
C LEU A 34 2.86 -9.32 -2.38
N VAL A 35 1.63 -9.21 -2.88
CA VAL A 35 1.14 -10.03 -3.99
C VAL A 35 1.96 -9.77 -5.27
N LEU A 36 2.26 -8.51 -5.58
CA LEU A 36 3.06 -8.16 -6.76
C LEU A 36 4.49 -8.73 -6.68
N ILE A 37 5.12 -8.73 -5.50
CA ILE A 37 6.42 -9.40 -5.32
C ILE A 37 6.28 -10.91 -5.54
N ALA A 38 5.26 -11.55 -4.97
CA ALA A 38 5.03 -12.98 -5.15
C ALA A 38 4.82 -13.34 -6.64
N VAL A 39 4.05 -12.53 -7.37
CA VAL A 39 3.84 -12.69 -8.81
C VAL A 39 5.14 -12.52 -9.58
N SER A 40 5.96 -11.51 -9.25
CA SER A 40 7.26 -11.29 -9.89
C SER A 40 8.18 -12.50 -9.70
N VAL A 41 8.24 -13.05 -8.48
CA VAL A 41 8.99 -14.28 -8.19
C VAL A 41 8.45 -15.48 -8.98
N LEU A 42 7.12 -15.63 -9.08
CA LEU A 42 6.51 -16.69 -9.88
C LEU A 42 6.87 -16.58 -11.37
N ILE A 43 6.86 -15.37 -11.93
CA ILE A 43 7.22 -15.15 -13.33
C ILE A 43 8.71 -15.45 -13.57
N SER A 44 9.58 -15.05 -12.65
CA SER A 44 11.03 -15.21 -12.79
C SER A 44 11.56 -16.62 -12.57
N TYR A 45 10.85 -17.48 -11.83
CA TYR A 45 11.34 -18.83 -11.51
C TYR A 45 10.46 -19.95 -12.09
N PRO A 46 9.27 -20.27 -11.54
CA PRO A 46 8.49 -21.40 -12.02
C PRO A 46 7.95 -21.22 -13.44
N TYR A 47 7.64 -19.99 -13.85
CA TYR A 47 7.12 -19.71 -15.20
C TYR A 47 8.16 -19.12 -16.14
N ALA A 48 9.45 -19.15 -15.80
CA ALA A 48 10.51 -18.53 -16.61
C ALA A 48 10.47 -19.00 -18.09
N GLU A 49 10.22 -20.29 -18.32
CA GLU A 49 10.14 -20.91 -19.66
C GLU A 49 8.94 -20.42 -20.49
N HIS A 50 7.91 -19.85 -19.87
CA HIS A 50 6.72 -19.35 -20.55
C HIS A 50 6.80 -17.85 -20.92
N PHE A 51 7.79 -17.13 -20.39
CA PHE A 51 7.90 -15.68 -20.57
C PHE A 51 9.22 -15.30 -21.24
N SER A 52 9.14 -14.38 -22.20
CA SER A 52 10.33 -13.83 -22.87
C SER A 52 11.27 -13.14 -21.88
N ILE A 53 12.58 -13.15 -22.18
CA ILE A 53 13.62 -12.46 -21.42
C ILE A 53 13.25 -10.99 -21.16
N PHE A 54 12.57 -10.34 -22.11
CA PHE A 54 12.15 -8.94 -21.96
C PHE A 54 11.11 -8.76 -20.83
N VAL A 55 10.18 -9.71 -20.69
CA VAL A 55 9.16 -9.69 -19.64
C VAL A 55 9.77 -9.99 -18.28
N GLN A 56 10.76 -10.89 -18.23
CA GLN A 56 11.48 -11.17 -16.99
C GLN A 56 12.28 -9.95 -16.50
N VAL A 57 12.96 -9.25 -17.41
CA VAL A 57 13.72 -8.03 -17.08
C VAL A 57 12.78 -6.92 -16.60
N SER A 58 11.65 -6.70 -17.28
CA SER A 58 10.69 -5.68 -16.87
C SER A 58 10.02 -6.02 -15.53
N ALA A 59 9.68 -7.29 -15.28
CA ALA A 59 9.18 -7.76 -13.99
C ALA A 59 10.22 -7.55 -12.88
N HIS A 60 11.49 -7.85 -13.15
CA HIS A 60 12.57 -7.66 -12.19
C HIS A 60 12.79 -6.19 -11.81
N ILE A 61 12.81 -5.28 -12.79
CA ILE A 61 12.90 -3.84 -12.54
C ILE A 61 11.67 -3.34 -11.78
N SER A 62 10.48 -3.83 -12.14
CA SER A 62 9.23 -3.49 -11.46
C SER A 62 9.27 -3.86 -9.97
N THR A 63 9.94 -4.96 -9.60
CA THR A 63 10.12 -5.36 -8.20
C THR A 63 10.80 -4.28 -7.35
N ILE A 64 11.74 -3.51 -7.92
CA ILE A 64 12.41 -2.41 -7.20
C ILE A 64 11.41 -1.32 -6.84
N VAL A 65 10.56 -0.94 -7.80
CA VAL A 65 9.50 0.05 -7.59
C VAL A 65 8.50 -0.46 -6.55
N ILE A 66 8.08 -1.72 -6.66
CA ILE A 66 7.17 -2.37 -5.71
C ILE A 66 7.76 -2.40 -4.29
N ALA A 67 9.05 -2.70 -4.15
CA ALA A 67 9.74 -2.71 -2.86
C ALA A 67 9.80 -1.30 -2.23
N ALA A 68 10.01 -0.26 -3.04
CA ALA A 68 9.91 1.12 -2.58
C ALA A 68 8.49 1.46 -2.11
N THR A 69 7.46 1.07 -2.87
CA THR A 69 6.05 1.26 -2.50
C THR A 69 5.71 0.52 -1.20
N LEU A 70 6.21 -0.70 -0.97
CA LEU A 70 6.05 -1.41 0.31
C LEU A 70 6.60 -0.60 1.48
N LYS A 71 7.83 -0.09 1.33
CA LYS A 71 8.49 0.68 2.38
C LYS A 71 7.71 1.95 2.72
N VAL A 72 7.23 2.67 1.70
CA VAL A 72 6.40 3.87 1.88
C VAL A 72 5.07 3.53 2.54
N SER A 73 4.40 2.46 2.10
CA SER A 73 3.13 2.00 2.66
C SER A 73 3.24 1.61 4.13
N TYR A 74 4.35 0.96 4.51
CA TYR A 74 4.64 0.64 5.90
C TYR A 74 4.81 1.90 6.77
N VAL A 75 5.58 2.89 6.29
CA VAL A 75 5.74 4.17 7.00
C VAL A 75 4.39 4.87 7.14
N LEU A 76 3.56 4.89 6.09
CA LEU A 76 2.21 5.48 6.13
C LEU A 76 1.31 4.78 7.16
N ARG A 77 1.40 3.45 7.28
CA ARG A 77 0.69 2.68 8.31
C ARG A 77 1.13 3.11 9.71
N CYS A 78 2.43 3.26 9.96
CA CYS A 78 2.95 3.74 11.24
C CYS A 78 2.48 5.17 11.56
N VAL A 79 2.51 6.08 10.57
CA VAL A 79 2.03 7.46 10.73
C VAL A 79 0.53 7.48 11.05
N ALA A 80 -0.26 6.66 10.37
CA ALA A 80 -1.69 6.58 10.62
C ALA A 80 -2.02 5.99 12.00
N GLN A 81 -1.30 4.93 12.42
CA GLN A 81 -1.43 4.36 13.77
C GLN A 81 -1.06 5.37 14.85
N HIS A 82 0.04 6.11 14.65
CA HIS A 82 0.46 7.17 15.57
C HIS A 82 -0.58 8.30 15.67
N GLY A 83 -1.13 8.75 14.52
CA GLY A 83 -2.20 9.76 14.49
C GLY A 83 -3.53 9.30 15.11
N LEU A 84 -3.76 7.99 15.20
CA LEU A 84 -4.93 7.38 15.87
C LEU A 84 -4.69 7.10 17.37
N GLY A 85 -3.49 7.39 17.89
CA GLY A 85 -3.12 7.07 19.28
C GLY A 85 -3.02 5.56 19.54
N GLN A 86 -2.85 4.76 18.50
CA GLN A 86 -2.65 3.31 18.62
C GLN A 86 -1.15 3.01 18.75
N GLU A 87 -0.83 1.95 19.48
CA GLU A 87 0.54 1.44 19.54
C GLU A 87 1.01 1.01 18.14
N VAL A 88 2.15 1.59 17.71
CA VAL A 88 2.80 1.26 16.44
C VAL A 88 3.40 -0.14 16.54
N ARG A 89 2.88 -1.08 15.75
CA ARG A 89 3.29 -2.49 15.70
C ARG A 89 3.60 -2.92 14.27
#